data_AF-A0A968QBH9-F1
#
_entry.id   AF-A0A968QBH9-F1
#
_cell.length_a   1.000
_cell.length_b   1.000
_cell.length_c   1.000
_cell.angle_alpha   90.00
_cell.angle_beta   90.00
_cell.angle_gamma   90.00
#
_symmetry.space_group_name_H-M   'P 1'
#
loop_
_entity.id
_entity.type
_entity.pdbx_description
1 polymer ?
#
loop_
_entity_poly.entity_id
_entity_poly.type
_entity_poly.pdbx_seq_one_letter_code
_entity_poly.pdbx_strand_id
1 'polypeptide(L)' 'MEDTLTILLTPELRAAIARLIETEGLSPEELAQRALQEFVFVHQFRLLREQLLQKAQTDYTDDDIFEMVS' A
#
# COMPACT_ATOMS: atom_id res chain seq x y z
N MET A 1 14.46 4.99 -12.25
CA MET A 1 13.76 6.09 -12.97
C MET A 1 12.72 6.58 -12.00
N GLU A 2 12.78 7.85 -11.61
CA GLU A 2 11.81 8.46 -10.71
C GLU A 2 10.78 9.18 -11.58
N ASP A 3 9.52 8.77 -11.47
CA ASP A 3 8.41 9.39 -12.20
C ASP A 3 7.60 10.26 -11.24
N THR A 4 7.29 11.48 -11.66
CA THR A 4 6.52 12.43 -10.85
C THR A 4 5.03 12.30 -11.12
N LEU A 5 4.23 12.08 -10.07
CA LEU A 5 2.78 12.07 -10.12
C LEU A 5 2.22 13.36 -9.51
N THR A 6 1.56 14.19 -10.31
CA THR A 6 0.86 15.38 -9.83
C THR A 6 -0.62 15.07 -9.62
N ILE A 7 -1.09 15.17 -8.37
CA ILE A 7 -2.50 14.96 -8.01
C ILE A 7 -3.11 16.21 -7.41
N LEU A 8 -4.37 16.47 -7.74
CA LEU A 8 -5.17 17.49 -7.09
C LEU A 8 -5.74 16.92 -5.79
N LEU A 9 -5.34 17.51 -4.67
CA LEU A 9 -5.84 17.12 -3.35
C LEU A 9 -7.11 17.90 -3.02
N THR A 10 -8.11 17.21 -2.48
CA THR A 10 -9.25 17.88 -1.85
C THR A 10 -8.78 18.62 -0.59
N PRO A 11 -9.45 19.70 -0.18
CA PRO A 11 -9.06 20.45 1.03
C PRO A 11 -9.08 19.58 2.29
N GLU A 12 -9.99 18.62 2.36
CA GLU A 12 -10.10 17.62 3.43
C GLU A 12 -8.86 16.73 3.50
N LEU A 13 -8.43 16.18 2.35
CA LEU A 13 -7.28 15.30 2.27
C LEU A 13 -5.98 16.06 2.58
N ARG A 14 -5.87 17.31 2.11
CA ARG A 14 -4.75 18.19 2.45
C ARG A 14 -4.66 18.44 3.96
N ALA A 15 -5.79 18.68 4.63
CA ALA A 15 -5.81 18.88 6.07
C ALA A 15 -5.44 17.60 6.84
N ALA A 16 -5.89 16.44 6.38
CA ALA A 16 -5.53 15.16 6.97
C ALA A 16 -4.01 14.87 6.85
N ILE A 17 -3.45 15.07 5.66
CA ILE A 17 -2.01 14.91 5.39
C ILE A 17 -1.19 15.87 6.26
N ALA A 18 -1.59 17.14 6.37
CA ALA A 18 -0.89 18.13 7.20
C ALA A 18 -0.83 17.71 8.68
N ARG A 19 -1.93 17.19 9.22
CA ARG A 19 -1.95 16.67 10.60
C ARG A 19 -1.02 15.49 10.79
N LEU A 20 -1.01 14.55 9.84
CA LEU A 20 -0.13 13.38 9.89
C LEU A 20 1.35 13.76 9.83
N ILE A 21 1.70 14.73 8.98
CA ILE A 21 3.04 15.33 8.90
C ILE A 21 3.45 15.94 10.24
N GLU A 22 2.56 16.71 10.89
CA GLU A 22 2.84 17.30 12.20
C GLU A 22 3.01 16.25 13.30
N THR A 23 2.25 15.15 13.26
CA THR A 23 2.34 14.09 14.28
C THR A 23 3.53 13.16 14.11
N GLU A 24 3.90 12.84 12.87
CA GLU A 24 4.96 11.86 12.57
C GLU A 24 6.30 12.50 12.21
N GLY A 25 6.33 13.81 11.95
CA GLY A 25 7.53 14.54 11.55
C GLY A 25 8.06 14.16 10.16
N LEU A 26 7.20 13.59 9.30
CA LEU A 26 7.54 13.14 7.95
C LEU A 26 7.32 14.24 6.92
N SER A 27 8.05 14.21 5.81
CA SER A 27 7.74 15.08 4.68
C SER A 27 6.44 14.64 3.98
N PRO A 28 5.70 15.57 3.32
CA PRO A 28 4.52 15.22 2.55
C PRO A 28 4.77 14.17 1.46
N GLU A 29 5.96 14.22 0.86
CA GLU A 29 6.38 13.31 -0.20
C GLU A 29 6.63 11.90 0.34
N GLU A 30 7.38 11.77 1.44
CA GLU A 30 7.62 10.47 2.10
C GLU A 30 6.30 9.82 2.55
N LEU A 31 5.37 10.62 3.10
CA LEU A 31 4.07 10.12 3.53
C LEU A 31 3.24 9.64 2.32
N ALA A 32 3.21 10.41 1.24
CA ALA A 32 2.50 10.02 0.02
C ALA A 32 3.12 8.76 -0.61
N GLN A 33 4.44 8.67 -0.65
CA GLN A 33 5.15 7.53 -1.22
C GLN A 33 4.93 6.26 -0.38
N ARG A 34 5.01 6.36 0.95
CA ARG A 34 4.68 5.24 1.85
C ARG A 34 3.24 4.79 1.68
N ALA A 35 2.29 5.72 1.67
CA ALA A 35 0.87 5.40 1.52
C ALA A 35 0.59 4.70 0.18
N LEU A 36 1.22 5.17 -0.91
CA LEU A 36 1.11 4.52 -2.22
C LEU A 36 1.75 3.13 -2.24
N GLN A 37 2.93 2.97 -1.64
CA GLN A 37 3.60 1.67 -1.54
C GLN A 37 2.76 0.67 -0.74
N GLU A 38 2.24 1.08 0.41
CA GLU A 38 1.39 0.25 1.26
C GLU A 38 0.08 -0.13 0.55
N PHE A 39 -0.55 0.84 -0.11
CA PHE A 39 -1.77 0.60 -0.89
C PHE A 39 -1.53 -0.42 -2.02
N VAL A 40 -0.46 -0.24 -2.80
CA VAL A 40 -0.09 -1.16 -3.87
C VAL A 40 0.24 -2.54 -3.32
N PHE A 41 1.02 -2.61 -2.24
CA PHE A 41 1.40 -3.86 -1.59
C PHE A 41 0.18 -4.64 -1.10
N VAL A 42 -0.75 -3.99 -0.39
CA VAL A 42 -1.99 -4.62 0.08
C VAL A 42 -2.85 -5.10 -1.09
N HIS A 43 -2.93 -4.33 -2.17
CA HIS A 43 -3.67 -4.75 -3.36
C HIS A 43 -3.01 -5.93 -4.07
N GLN A 44 -1.69 -5.94 -4.22
CA GLN A 44 -0.93 -7.05 -4.80
C GLN A 44 -1.07 -8.31 -3.94
N PHE A 45 -0.96 -8.17 -2.62
CA PHE A 45 -1.14 -9.28 -1.68
C PHE A 45 -2.54 -9.87 -1.77
N ARG A 46 -3.59 -9.03 -1.84
CA ARG A 46 -4.98 -9.50 -2.00
C ARG A 46 -5.19 -10.22 -3.33
N LEU A 47 -4.68 -9.66 -4.43
CA LEU A 47 -4.77 -10.30 -5.75
C LEU A 47 -4.02 -11.63 -5.78
N LEU A 48 -2.83 -11.69 -5.20
CA LEU A 48 -2.05 -12.92 -5.10
C LEU A 48 -2.79 -13.95 -4.25
N ARG A 49 -3.34 -13.55 -3.10
CA ARG A 49 -4.16 -14.42 -2.24
C ARG A 49 -5.38 -14.96 -2.99
N GLU A 50 -6.10 -14.13 -3.73
CA GLU A 50 -7.24 -14.57 -4.54
C GLU A 50 -6.81 -15.54 -5.65
N GLN A 51 -5.68 -15.29 -6.32
CA GLN A 51 -5.14 -16.19 -7.34
C GLN A 51 -4.68 -17.52 -6.77
N LEU A 52 -4.03 -17.52 -5.60
CA LEU A 52 -3.61 -18.72 -4.91
C LEU A 52 -4.81 -19.51 -4.39
N LEU A 53 -5.82 -18.86 -3.80
CA LEU A 53 -7.08 -19.49 -3.38
C LEU A 53 -7.89 -20.04 -4.56
N GLN A 54 -7.83 -19.42 -5.74
CA GLN A 54 -8.48 -19.95 -6.95
C GLN A 54 -7.71 -21.13 -7.56
N LYS A 55 -6.38 -21.18 -7.42
CA LYS A 55 -5.55 -22.34 -7.83
C LYS A 55 -5.49 -23.44 -6.78
N ALA A 56 -5.92 -23.15 -5.56
CA ALA A 56 -5.93 -24.06 -4.43
C ALA A 56 -7.09 -25.06 -4.56
N GLN A 57 -6.76 -26.30 -4.89
CA GLN A 57 -7.59 -27.46 -4.58
C GLN A 57 -7.34 -27.96 -3.12
N THR A 58 -6.58 -27.19 -2.33
CA THR A 58 -6.09 -27.56 -0.97
C THR A 58 -5.82 -26.30 -0.15
N ASP A 59 -6.19 -26.28 1.13
CA ASP A 59 -6.07 -25.13 2.04
C ASP A 59 -4.61 -24.67 2.19
N TYR A 60 -4.25 -23.51 1.62
CA TYR A 60 -2.98 -22.86 1.92
C TYR A 60 -3.12 -21.99 3.17
N THR A 61 -2.15 -22.10 4.06
CA THR A 61 -2.06 -21.31 5.30
C THR A 61 -1.37 -19.97 5.05
N ASP A 62 -1.68 -18.98 5.89
CA ASP A 62 -1.15 -17.61 5.76
C ASP A 62 0.40 -17.56 5.77
N ASP A 63 1.06 -18.54 6.40
CA ASP A 63 2.53 -18.70 6.41
C ASP A 63 3.11 -19.05 5.02
N ASP A 64 2.41 -19.84 4.21
CA ASP A 64 2.88 -20.23 2.87
C ASP A 64 2.82 -19.06 1.88
N ILE A 65 1.85 -18.17 2.08
CA ILE A 65 1.69 -16.96 1.26
C ILE A 65 2.80 -15.96 1.58
N PHE A 66 3.28 -15.92 2.83
CA PHE A 66 4.35 -15.03 3.26
C PHE A 66 5.72 -15.43 2.69
N GLU A 67 6.03 -16.73 2.67
CA GLU A 67 7.28 -17.28 2.10
C GLU A 67 7.41 -17.04 0.58
N MET A 68 6.30 -17.01 -0.17
CA MET A 68 6.34 -16.82 -1.62
C MET A 68 6.56 -15.36 -2.08
N VAL A 69 6.38 -14.39 -1.18
CA VAL A 69 6.46 -12.96 -1.51
C VAL A 69 7.79 -12.33 -1.05
N SER A 70 8.56 -13.01 -0.19
CA SER A 70 9.87 -12.55 0.30
C SER A 70 11.03 -12.85 -0.64
#